data_AF-A0A8H4XVR5-F1
#
_entry.id   AF-A0A8H4XVR5-F1
#
_cell.length_a   1.000
_cell.length_b   1.000
_cell.length_c   1.000
_cell.angle_alpha   90.00
_cell.angle_beta   90.00
_cell.angle_gamma   90.00
#
_symmetry.space_group_name_H-M   'P 1'
#
loop_
_entity.id
_entity.type
_entity.pdbx_description
1 polymer ?
#
loop_
_entity_poly.entity_id
_entity_poly.type
_entity_poly.pdbx_seq_one_letter_code
_entity_poly.pdbx_strand_id
1 'polypeptide(L)'
;MASSPLCAGEPVDFYANHGYIYEQDATIGSLVPELEKRGIAESIDGLSIAKLRLLENPRVRPILDPYLDRLDVRLCTTLGPDPHHYFVLSLEPGQKDRIIVHLLSLGSQAELTENSHLDSPGSGRLTGAPASNGFIEVPKPALKQRGCPVPVQLEAGGL
;
A
#
# COMPACT_ATOMS: atom_id res chain seq x y z
N MET A 1 -6.66 -15.82 15.64
CA MET A 1 -5.87 -16.54 14.62
C MET A 1 -6.13 -15.86 13.29
N ALA A 2 -5.33 -14.84 12.94
CA ALA A 2 -5.41 -14.23 11.62
C ALA A 2 -4.59 -15.10 10.68
N SER A 3 -5.25 -15.81 9.77
CA SER A 3 -4.60 -16.60 8.74
C SER A 3 -3.87 -15.66 7.78
N SER A 4 -2.55 -15.79 7.67
CA SER A 4 -1.77 -15.20 6.59
C SER A 4 -2.33 -15.74 5.25
N PRO A 5 -2.87 -14.91 4.34
CA PRO A 5 -3.42 -15.41 3.09
C PRO A 5 -2.35 -15.87 2.09
N LEU A 6 -1.05 -15.81 2.43
CA LEU A 6 0.04 -16.04 1.48
C LEU A 6 0.71 -17.41 1.57
N CYS A 7 0.04 -18.42 2.11
CA CYS A 7 0.56 -19.80 2.13
C CYS A 7 0.22 -20.67 0.90
N ALA A 8 -0.44 -20.17 -0.17
CA ALA A 8 -0.86 -21.09 -1.26
C ALA A 8 -0.85 -20.57 -2.72
N GLY A 9 -0.46 -19.32 -3.02
CA GLY A 9 -0.53 -18.79 -4.40
C GLY A 9 0.65 -17.90 -4.82
N GLU A 10 0.80 -17.73 -6.13
CA GLU A 10 1.71 -16.76 -6.77
C GLU A 10 1.31 -15.33 -6.36
N PRO A 11 2.21 -14.50 -5.81
CA PRO A 11 1.92 -13.14 -5.35
C PRO A 11 1.27 -12.24 -6.42
N VAL A 12 1.64 -12.45 -7.68
CA VAL A 12 1.10 -11.70 -8.83
C VAL A 12 -0.39 -11.99 -9.02
N ASP A 13 -0.80 -13.27 -8.92
CA ASP A 13 -2.20 -13.65 -9.04
C ASP A 13 -3.03 -13.09 -7.88
N PHE A 14 -2.47 -13.10 -6.66
CA PHE A 14 -3.12 -12.50 -5.51
C PHE A 14 -3.32 -10.98 -5.72
N TYR A 15 -2.27 -10.28 -6.14
CA TYR A 15 -2.35 -8.85 -6.43
C TYR A 15 -3.38 -8.55 -7.53
N ALA A 16 -3.39 -9.33 -8.62
CA ALA A 16 -4.33 -9.15 -9.72
C ALA A 16 -5.80 -9.35 -9.28
N ASN A 17 -6.05 -10.28 -8.36
CA ASN A 17 -7.41 -10.58 -7.89
C ASN A 17 -7.90 -9.65 -6.77
N HIS A 18 -7.00 -9.14 -5.92
CA HIS A 18 -7.37 -8.38 -4.73
C HIS A 18 -7.02 -6.88 -4.81
N GLY A 19 -6.11 -6.49 -5.71
CA GLY A 19 -5.63 -5.11 -5.89
C GLY A 19 -4.67 -4.63 -4.82
N TYR A 20 -4.28 -5.52 -3.90
CA TYR A 20 -3.31 -5.27 -2.85
C TYR A 20 -2.52 -6.55 -2.55
N ILE A 21 -1.37 -6.37 -1.93
CA ILE A 21 -0.61 -7.41 -1.25
C ILE A 21 -0.16 -6.85 0.09
N TYR A 22 0.18 -7.72 1.02
CA TYR A 22 0.91 -7.35 2.22
C TYR A 22 1.85 -8.47 2.61
N GLU A 23 3.02 -8.13 3.12
CA GLU A 23 4.03 -9.09 3.53
C GLU A 23 4.74 -8.62 4.79
N GLN A 24 4.88 -9.53 5.74
CA GLN A 24 5.65 -9.29 6.94
C GLN A 24 7.14 -9.41 6.63
N ASP A 25 7.89 -8.33 6.84
CA ASP A 25 9.33 -8.27 6.58
C ASP A 25 10.02 -7.46 7.69
N ALA A 26 10.75 -8.17 8.55
CA ALA A 26 11.47 -7.57 9.67
C ALA A 26 12.58 -6.59 9.22
N THR A 27 13.12 -6.77 8.02
CA THR A 27 14.14 -5.89 7.43
C THR A 27 13.50 -4.54 7.11
N ILE A 28 12.32 -4.54 6.47
CA ILE A 28 11.55 -3.33 6.21
C ILE A 28 11.08 -2.70 7.53
N GLY A 29 10.55 -3.50 8.45
CA GLY A 29 10.09 -3.00 9.74
C GLY A 29 11.17 -2.31 10.58
N SER A 30 12.43 -2.72 10.41
CA SER A 30 13.60 -2.06 11.01
C SER A 30 14.10 -0.87 10.19
N LEU A 31 13.94 -0.89 8.88
CA LEU A 31 14.36 0.18 7.97
C LEU A 31 13.56 1.46 8.21
N VAL A 32 12.24 1.37 8.35
CA VAL A 32 11.36 2.54 8.53
C VAL A 32 11.84 3.46 9.66
N PRO A 33 12.00 3.00 10.91
CA PRO A 33 12.47 3.86 12.01
C PRO A 33 13.92 4.34 11.81
N GLU A 34 14.75 3.62 11.06
CA GLU A 34 16.11 4.08 10.74
C GLU A 34 16.06 5.32 9.83
N LEU A 35 15.26 5.27 8.76
CA LEU A 35 15.11 6.38 7.83
C LEU A 35 14.47 7.61 8.50
N GLU A 36 13.49 7.40 9.37
CA GLU A 36 12.87 8.45 10.18
C GLU A 36 13.87 9.09 11.14
N LYS A 37 14.64 8.28 11.89
CA LYS A 37 15.66 8.78 12.83
C LYS A 37 16.75 9.60 12.13
N ARG A 38 17.06 9.25 10.88
CA ARG A 38 18.01 9.96 10.02
C ARG A 38 17.42 11.21 9.37
N GLY A 39 16.10 11.43 9.46
CA GLY A 39 15.40 12.55 8.83
C GLY A 39 15.34 12.46 7.31
N ILE A 40 15.45 11.25 6.74
CA ILE A 40 15.53 11.02 5.28
C ILE A 40 14.38 10.18 4.73
N ALA A 41 13.39 9.80 5.55
CA ALA A 41 12.27 8.96 5.12
C ALA A 41 11.50 9.53 3.92
N GLU A 42 11.33 10.85 3.86
CA GLU A 42 10.63 11.55 2.76
C GLU A 42 11.58 12.08 1.67
N SER A 43 12.82 11.61 1.63
CA SER A 43 13.85 12.10 0.71
C SER A 43 14.16 11.10 -0.43
N ILE A 44 14.84 11.60 -1.47
CA ILE A 44 15.36 10.75 -2.57
C ILE A 44 16.34 9.69 -2.04
N ASP A 45 17.13 10.02 -1.03
CA ASP A 45 18.07 9.06 -0.42
C ASP A 45 17.32 7.95 0.31
N GLY A 46 16.29 8.29 1.08
CA GLY A 46 15.41 7.31 1.74
C GLY A 46 14.70 6.41 0.73
N LEU A 47 14.15 6.99 -0.34
CA LEU A 47 13.56 6.25 -1.46
C LEU A 47 14.57 5.30 -2.13
N SER A 48 15.80 5.75 -2.34
CA SER A 48 16.83 4.93 -2.98
C SER A 48 17.18 3.70 -2.13
N ILE A 49 17.30 3.87 -0.82
CA ILE A 49 17.53 2.77 0.13
C ILE A 49 16.31 1.82 0.15
N ALA A 50 15.10 2.37 0.24
CA ALA A 50 13.86 1.60 0.22
C ALA A 50 13.69 0.79 -1.07
N LYS A 51 13.94 1.40 -2.23
CA LYS A 51 13.83 0.75 -3.54
C LYS A 51 14.74 -0.46 -3.66
N LEU A 52 15.99 -0.35 -3.18
CA LEU A 52 16.92 -1.47 -3.16
C LEU A 52 16.36 -2.67 -2.37
N ARG A 53 15.77 -2.42 -1.19
CA ARG A 53 15.16 -3.47 -0.37
C ARG A 53 13.91 -4.08 -1.01
N LEU A 54 13.05 -3.26 -1.59
CA LEU A 54 11.86 -3.73 -2.29
C LEU A 54 12.21 -4.62 -3.49
N LEU A 55 13.28 -4.29 -4.22
CA LEU A 55 13.76 -5.06 -5.37
C LEU A 55 14.50 -6.35 -4.99
N GLU A 56 15.02 -6.46 -3.76
CA GLU A 56 15.61 -7.69 -3.23
C GLU A 56 14.55 -8.74 -2.90
N ASN A 57 13.29 -8.33 -2.69
CA ASN A 57 12.20 -9.24 -2.37
C ASN A 57 11.65 -9.93 -3.65
N PRO A 58 11.86 -11.25 -3.84
CA PRO A 58 11.46 -11.95 -5.06
C PRO A 58 9.94 -12.09 -5.21
N ARG A 59 9.16 -11.93 -4.13
CA ARG A 59 7.69 -12.04 -4.16
C ARG A 59 7.04 -10.76 -4.65
N VAL A 60 7.64 -9.62 -4.28
CA VAL A 60 7.09 -8.29 -4.57
C VAL A 60 7.66 -7.72 -5.86
N ARG A 61 8.91 -8.07 -6.18
CA ARG A 61 9.59 -7.60 -7.39
C ARG A 61 8.78 -7.77 -8.68
N PRO A 62 8.15 -8.93 -9.00
CA PRO A 62 7.37 -9.08 -10.22
C PRO A 62 6.18 -8.10 -10.33
N ILE A 63 5.63 -7.67 -9.19
CA ILE A 63 4.54 -6.69 -9.14
C ILE A 63 5.09 -5.28 -9.32
N LEU A 64 6.27 -4.98 -8.75
CA LEU A 64 6.85 -3.64 -8.77
C LEU A 64 7.66 -3.32 -10.01
N ASP A 65 8.29 -4.30 -10.67
CA ASP A 65 9.15 -4.13 -11.84
C ASP A 65 8.49 -3.24 -12.93
N PRO A 66 7.19 -3.43 -13.31
CA PRO A 66 6.50 -2.58 -14.27
C PRO A 66 6.43 -1.08 -13.88
N TYR A 67 6.49 -0.79 -12.58
CA TYR A 67 6.40 0.57 -12.03
C TYR A 67 7.78 1.16 -11.71
N LEU A 68 8.78 0.33 -11.41
CA LEU A 68 10.10 0.75 -10.94
C LEU A 68 11.12 1.04 -12.05
N ASP A 69 10.88 0.54 -13.27
CA ASP A 69 11.67 0.90 -14.47
C ASP A 69 11.43 2.33 -14.93
N ARG A 70 10.41 3.00 -14.39
CA ARG A 70 10.06 4.39 -14.69
C ARG A 70 10.45 5.26 -13.51
N LEU A 71 11.21 6.33 -13.76
CA LEU A 71 11.56 7.37 -12.77
C LEU A 71 10.34 8.22 -12.36
N ASP A 72 9.14 7.64 -12.30
CA ASP A 72 7.86 8.33 -12.09
C ASP A 72 7.39 8.24 -10.61
N VAL A 73 8.32 8.18 -9.64
CA VAL A 73 7.95 8.27 -8.22
C VAL A 73 7.46 9.69 -7.93
N ARG A 74 6.18 9.83 -7.63
CA ARG A 74 5.53 11.15 -7.49
C ARG A 74 5.57 11.71 -6.07
N LEU A 75 5.65 10.84 -5.06
CA LEU A 75 5.52 11.23 -3.66
C LEU A 75 6.19 10.19 -2.76
N CYS A 76 7.01 10.67 -1.81
CA CYS A 76 7.48 9.90 -0.66
C CYS A 76 7.07 10.69 0.58
N THR A 77 6.21 10.12 1.41
CA THR A 77 5.73 10.77 2.63
C THR A 77 5.59 9.76 3.74
N THR A 78 5.88 10.18 4.96
CA THR A 78 5.62 9.43 6.18
C THR A 78 4.18 9.69 6.60
N LEU A 79 3.38 8.62 6.65
CA LEU A 79 2.03 8.67 7.20
C LEU A 79 2.08 8.27 8.67
N GLY A 80 1.55 9.13 9.54
CA GLY A 80 1.32 8.79 10.93
C GLY A 80 0.09 7.88 11.10
N PRO A 81 -0.11 7.32 12.31
CA PRO A 81 -1.33 6.60 12.62
C PRO A 81 -2.56 7.49 12.43
N ASP A 82 -3.49 7.04 11.61
CA ASP A 82 -4.73 7.78 11.32
C ASP A 82 -5.97 6.88 11.49
N PRO A 83 -6.32 6.53 12.74
CA PRO A 83 -7.36 5.56 13.01
C PRO A 83 -8.72 6.08 12.53
N HIS A 84 -9.48 5.21 11.86
CA HIS A 84 -10.80 5.48 11.28
C HIS A 84 -10.83 6.36 10.03
N HIS A 85 -9.67 6.75 9.50
CA HIS A 85 -9.55 7.40 8.21
C HIS A 85 -9.13 6.39 7.13
N TYR A 86 -9.76 6.48 5.96
CA TYR A 86 -9.53 5.53 4.87
C TYR A 86 -9.18 6.30 3.61
N PHE A 87 -8.01 6.00 3.05
CA PHE A 87 -7.47 6.70 1.91
C PHE A 87 -7.44 5.80 0.68
N VAL A 88 -7.85 6.35 -0.46
CA VAL A 88 -7.83 5.65 -1.74
C VAL A 88 -7.07 6.50 -2.76
N LEU A 89 -6.15 5.87 -3.48
CA LEU A 89 -5.60 6.46 -4.69
C LEU A 89 -6.61 6.29 -5.82
N SER A 90 -7.07 7.41 -6.37
CA SER A 90 -7.94 7.42 -7.53
C SER A 90 -7.22 8.01 -8.73
N LEU A 91 -7.34 7.37 -9.88
CA LEU A 91 -6.78 7.84 -11.14
C LEU A 91 -7.89 8.41 -12.02
N GLU A 92 -7.61 9.54 -12.67
CA GLU A 92 -8.50 10.08 -13.70
C GLU A 92 -8.37 9.29 -15.01
N PRO A 93 -9.42 9.24 -15.85
CA PRO A 93 -9.35 8.62 -17.16
C PRO A 93 -8.15 9.13 -17.98
N GLY A 94 -7.33 8.20 -18.49
CA GLY A 94 -6.13 8.52 -19.27
C GLY A 94 -4.87 8.78 -18.43
N GLN A 95 -4.94 8.74 -17.10
CA GLN A 95 -3.75 8.72 -16.27
C GLN A 95 -3.06 7.34 -16.35
N LYS A 96 -1.73 7.35 -16.28
CA LYS A 96 -0.94 6.12 -16.15
C LYS A 96 -1.28 5.41 -14.84
N ASP A 97 -1.29 4.09 -14.88
CA ASP A 97 -1.40 3.23 -13.70
C ASP A 97 -0.31 3.56 -12.67
N ARG A 98 -0.66 3.42 -11.40
CA ARG A 98 0.23 3.67 -10.26
C ARG A 98 -0.03 2.66 -9.17
N ILE A 99 1.02 2.34 -8.43
CA ILE A 99 0.95 1.57 -7.21
C ILE A 99 1.38 2.45 -6.04
N ILE A 100 0.76 2.24 -4.88
CA ILE A 100 1.22 2.79 -3.61
C ILE A 100 1.97 1.68 -2.91
N VAL A 101 3.17 1.99 -2.42
CA VAL A 101 3.93 1.08 -1.56
C VAL A 101 4.03 1.73 -0.19
N HIS A 102 3.42 1.09 0.80
CA HIS A 102 3.59 1.47 2.19
C HIS A 102 4.74 0.66 2.79
N LEU A 103 5.68 1.33 3.45
CA LEU A 103 6.66 0.66 4.29
C LEU A 103 6.24 0.87 5.73
N LEU A 104 5.95 -0.22 6.42
CA LEU A 104 5.30 -0.23 7.72
C LEU A 104 6.30 -0.66 8.79
N SER A 105 6.43 0.14 9.84
CA SER A 105 7.30 -0.15 10.97
C SER A 105 6.74 -1.28 11.85
N LEU A 106 7.56 -1.78 12.76
CA LEU A 106 7.19 -2.80 13.74
C LEU A 106 5.86 -2.51 14.43
N GLY A 107 4.96 -3.51 14.49
CA GLY A 107 3.69 -3.41 15.20
C GLY A 107 2.59 -2.65 14.44
N SER A 108 2.83 -2.28 13.18
CA SER A 108 1.85 -1.60 12.34
C SER A 108 0.59 -2.45 12.12
N GLN A 109 -0.54 -1.77 12.03
CA GLN A 109 -1.84 -2.35 11.71
C GLN A 109 -2.46 -1.58 10.55
N ALA A 110 -3.09 -2.30 9.63
CA ALA A 110 -3.81 -1.72 8.50
C ALA A 110 -5.16 -2.42 8.31
N GLU A 111 -6.10 -1.73 7.67
CA GLU A 111 -7.38 -2.29 7.22
C GLU A 111 -7.44 -2.13 5.69
N LEU A 112 -7.38 -3.26 4.98
CA LEU A 112 -7.53 -3.30 3.52
C LEU A 112 -8.99 -3.59 3.18
N THR A 113 -9.47 -3.17 2.02
CA THR A 113 -10.86 -3.43 1.60
C THR A 113 -10.85 -4.21 0.29
N GLU A 114 -11.48 -5.39 0.29
CA GLU A 114 -11.65 -6.20 -0.92
C GLU A 114 -12.40 -5.42 -2.01
N ASN A 115 -12.06 -5.66 -3.27
CA ASN A 115 -12.66 -5.04 -4.45
C ASN A 115 -12.61 -3.50 -4.48
N SER A 116 -11.88 -2.86 -3.57
CA SER A 116 -11.74 -1.39 -3.53
C SER A 116 -11.04 -0.83 -4.77
N HIS A 117 -10.28 -1.67 -5.47
CA HIS A 117 -9.59 -1.35 -6.73
C HIS A 117 -10.50 -1.49 -7.97
N LEU A 118 -11.72 -2.04 -7.84
CA LEU A 118 -12.63 -2.30 -8.96
C LEU A 118 -13.77 -1.29 -9.00
N ASP A 119 -14.04 -0.75 -10.19
CA ASP A 119 -15.28 -0.04 -10.50
C ASP A 119 -16.36 -1.04 -10.92
N SER A 120 -17.05 -1.61 -9.92
CA SER A 120 -18.12 -2.58 -10.18
C SER A 120 -19.33 -1.93 -10.86
N PRO A 121 -19.97 -2.59 -11.84
CA PRO A 121 -21.20 -2.11 -12.45
C PRO A 121 -22.27 -1.84 -11.39
N GLY A 122 -22.72 -0.58 -11.29
CA GLY A 122 -23.75 -0.15 -10.33
C GLY A 122 -23.22 0.50 -9.04
N SER A 123 -21.93 0.42 -8.72
CA SER A 123 -21.35 1.05 -7.52
C SER A 123 -20.66 2.39 -7.80
N GLY A 124 -20.55 2.79 -9.08
CA GLY A 124 -19.87 4.01 -9.52
C GLY A 124 -18.38 4.01 -9.19
N ARG A 125 -17.73 5.17 -9.26
CA ARG A 125 -16.36 5.39 -8.75
C ARG A 125 -16.43 5.72 -7.26
N LEU A 126 -15.44 5.29 -6.46
CA LEU A 126 -15.36 5.73 -5.06
C LEU A 126 -15.16 7.26 -5.02
N THR A 127 -16.07 7.96 -4.36
CA THR A 127 -16.00 9.41 -4.16
C THR A 127 -15.68 9.73 -2.71
N GLY A 128 -14.93 10.80 -2.49
CA GLY A 128 -14.56 11.25 -1.16
C GLY A 128 -13.98 12.66 -1.17
N ALA A 129 -13.42 13.08 -0.05
CA ALA A 129 -12.78 14.39 0.09
C ALA A 129 -11.29 14.29 -0.25
N PRO A 130 -10.70 15.26 -0.97
CA PRO A 130 -9.25 15.30 -1.15
C PRO A 130 -8.54 15.49 0.20
N ALA A 131 -7.51 14.70 0.46
CA ALA A 131 -6.70 14.76 1.67
C ALA A 131 -5.31 15.39 1.41
N SER A 132 -4.66 15.88 2.47
CA SER A 132 -3.35 16.54 2.38
C SER A 132 -2.22 15.61 1.93
N ASN A 133 -2.39 14.31 2.08
CA ASN A 133 -1.47 13.26 1.61
C ASN A 133 -1.60 12.98 0.09
N GLY A 134 -2.47 13.70 -0.62
CA GLY A 134 -2.69 13.53 -2.07
C GLY A 134 -3.62 12.39 -2.45
N PHE A 135 -4.22 11.71 -1.46
CA PHE A 135 -5.27 10.70 -1.67
C PHE A 135 -6.66 11.29 -1.52
N ILE A 136 -7.67 10.45 -1.77
CA ILE A 136 -9.06 10.75 -1.46
C ILE A 136 -9.41 10.01 -0.18
N GLU A 137 -9.90 10.75 0.81
CA GLU A 137 -10.48 10.18 2.02
C GLU A 137 -11.92 9.74 1.77
N VAL A 138 -12.20 8.46 2.01
CA VAL A 138 -13.48 7.83 1.71
C VAL A 138 -14.19 7.42 3.01
N PRO A 139 -15.49 7.73 3.18
CA PRO A 139 -16.25 7.27 4.34
C PRO A 139 -16.33 5.73 4.42
N LYS A 140 -16.13 5.17 5.62
CA LYS A 140 -16.25 3.72 5.86
C LYS A 140 -17.52 3.07 5.27
N PRO A 141 -18.72 3.69 5.33
CA PRO A 141 -19.92 3.10 4.72
C PRO A 141 -19.80 2.89 3.21
N ALA A 142 -19.11 3.76 2.49
CA ALA A 142 -18.91 3.62 1.05
C ALA A 142 -17.94 2.46 0.73
N LEU A 143 -16.91 2.25 1.55
CA LEU A 143 -16.00 1.11 1.42
C LEU A 143 -16.69 -0.23 1.73
N LYS A 144 -17.56 -0.28 2.74
CA LYS A 144 -18.35 -1.48 3.06
C LYS A 144 -19.28 -1.93 1.93
N GLN A 145 -19.65 -1.02 1.03
CA GLN A 145 -20.43 -1.39 -0.17
C GLN A 145 -19.57 -2.07 -1.24
N ARG A 146 -18.22 -1.95 -1.18
CA ARG A 146 -17.28 -2.61 -2.10
C ARG A 146 -16.91 -4.01 -1.65
N GLY A 147 -16.68 -4.19 -0.36
CA GLY A 147 -16.21 -5.45 0.18
C GLY A 147 -16.05 -5.44 1.68
N CYS A 148 -15.62 -6.59 2.20
CA CYS A 148 -15.33 -6.72 3.61
C CYS A 148 -13.96 -6.12 3.94
N PRO A 149 -13.82 -5.46 5.10
CA PRO A 149 -12.52 -5.05 5.59
C PRO A 149 -11.68 -6.28 5.99
N VAL A 150 -10.41 -6.26 5.61
CA VAL A 150 -9.41 -7.28 5.90
C VAL A 150 -8.38 -6.65 6.84
N PRO A 151 -8.41 -7.01 8.14
CA PRO A 151 -7.42 -6.52 9.08
C PRO A 151 -6.06 -7.17 8.80
N VAL A 152 -5.01 -6.34 8.76
CA VAL A 152 -3.63 -6.75 8.57
C VAL A 152 -2.84 -6.33 9.80
N GLN A 153 -2.10 -7.28 10.37
CA GLN A 153 -1.22 -7.05 11.50
C GLN A 153 0.20 -7.44 11.10
N LEU A 154 1.10 -6.47 11.10
CA LEU A 154 2.51 -6.64 10.74
C LEU A 154 3.34 -6.48 12.01
N GLU A 155 3.38 -7.53 12.84
CA GLU A 155 4.13 -7.48 14.11
C GLU A 155 5.60 -7.13 13.89
N ALA A 156 6.20 -7.63 12.81
CA ALA A 156 7.59 -7.36 12.45
C ALA A 156 7.76 -6.12 11.55
N GLY A 157 6.68 -5.41 11.21
CA GLY A 157 6.64 -4.47 10.09
C GLY A 157 6.63 -5.19 8.74
N GLY A 158 6.75 -4.43 7.66
CA GLY A 158 6.66 -4.98 6.31
C GLY A 158 6.09 -4.01 5.29
N LEU A 159 5.40 -4.55 4.29
CA LEU A 159 4.76 -3.80 3.21
C LEU A 159 3.30 -4.22 3.00
#